data_AF-A0A957TDJ2-F1
#
_entry.id   AF-A0A957TDJ2-F1
#
_cell.length_a   1.000
_cell.length_b   1.000
_cell.length_c   1.000
_cell.angle_alpha   90.00
_cell.angle_beta   90.00
_cell.angle_gamma   90.00
#
_symmetry.space_group_name_H-M   'P 1'
#
loop_
_entity.id
_entity.type
_entity.pdbx_description
1 polymer ?
#
loop_
_entity_poly.entity_id
_entity_poly.type
_entity_poly.pdbx_seq_one_letter_code
_entity_poly.pdbx_strand_id
1 'polypeptide(L)'
;MTTPAIRFESVSRHFGEVRAVDQVDMEVRDGEFFSMLGPSGSGKTTCLRMIAGFDRPTSGRIMLYGQDVSDLPPYERDVNTVFQDYALFPHMNVGDNIAYGLMIKKVDKAERTKRVDEILDLVQLSGFAN
;
A
#
# COMPACT_ATOMS: atom_id res chain seq x y z
N MET A 1 -19.24 7.81 15.78
CA MET A 1 -17.89 7.21 15.77
C MET A 1 -17.37 7.32 14.35
N THR A 2 -16.15 7.81 14.18
CA THR A 2 -15.50 7.90 12.86
C THR A 2 -15.11 6.52 12.38
N THR A 3 -15.34 6.23 11.09
CA THR A 3 -14.91 4.98 10.46
C THR A 3 -13.38 4.95 10.37
N PRO A 4 -12.70 3.90 10.86
CA PRO A 4 -11.25 3.80 10.74
C PRO A 4 -10.84 3.62 9.27
N ALA A 5 -9.63 4.08 8.93
CA ALA A 5 -9.07 3.90 7.59
C ALA A 5 -8.73 2.43 7.34
N ILE A 6 -8.17 1.74 8.33
CA ILE A 6 -7.85 0.31 8.28
C ILE A 6 -8.39 -0.36 9.53
N ARG A 7 -9.03 -1.52 9.38
CA ARG A 7 -9.39 -2.38 10.51
C ARG A 7 -9.13 -3.84 10.19
N PHE A 8 -8.47 -4.53 11.11
CA PHE A 8 -8.35 -5.98 11.15
C PHE A 8 -9.35 -6.51 12.18
N GLU A 9 -10.16 -7.49 11.79
CA GLU A 9 -11.06 -8.24 12.66
C GLU A 9 -10.62 -9.70 12.71
N SER A 10 -9.92 -10.07 13.79
CA SER A 10 -9.36 -11.41 14.05
C SER A 10 -8.63 -12.01 12.84
N VAL A 11 -7.84 -11.18 12.16
CA VAL A 11 -7.17 -11.54 10.91
C VAL A 11 -6.06 -12.55 11.17
N SER A 12 -6.04 -13.61 10.37
CA SER A 12 -4.97 -14.62 10.39
C SER A 12 -4.42 -14.84 8.99
N ARG A 13 -3.13 -15.19 8.93
CA ARG A 13 -2.47 -15.69 7.73
C ARG A 13 -1.52 -16.80 8.11
N HIS A 14 -1.91 -18.02 7.80
CA HIS A 14 -1.13 -19.22 8.05
C HIS A 14 -0.59 -19.80 6.74
N PHE A 15 0.67 -20.23 6.75
CA PHE A 15 1.36 -20.90 5.66
C PHE A 15 1.70 -22.32 6.09
N GLY A 16 0.76 -23.25 5.93
CA GLY A 16 0.85 -24.56 6.56
C GLY A 16 0.90 -24.41 8.08
N GLU A 17 1.94 -24.96 8.71
CA GLU A 17 2.15 -24.86 10.16
C GLU A 17 2.63 -23.47 10.64
N VAL A 18 3.10 -22.62 9.71
CA VAL A 18 3.63 -21.30 10.08
C VAL A 18 2.50 -20.29 10.22
N ARG A 19 2.26 -19.83 11.45
CA ARG A 19 1.28 -18.79 11.74
C ARG A 19 1.92 -17.40 11.67
N ALA A 20 2.05 -16.86 10.47
CA ALA A 20 2.70 -15.55 10.26
C ALA A 20 1.89 -14.39 10.88
N VAL A 21 0.56 -14.50 10.87
CA VAL A 21 -0.38 -13.62 11.56
C VAL A 21 -1.45 -14.51 12.19
N ASP A 22 -1.78 -14.32 13.46
CA ASP A 22 -2.72 -15.18 14.18
C ASP A 22 -3.69 -14.34 15.03
N GLN A 23 -4.96 -14.30 14.61
CA GLN A 23 -6.06 -13.59 15.27
C GLN A 23 -5.74 -12.14 15.68
N VAL A 24 -5.16 -11.37 14.75
CA VAL A 24 -4.82 -9.97 15.02
C VAL A 24 -6.03 -9.08 14.87
N ASP A 25 -6.30 -8.28 15.90
CA ASP A 25 -7.23 -7.15 15.91
C ASP A 25 -6.43 -5.84 15.97
N MET A 26 -6.73 -4.93 15.05
CA MET A 26 -6.03 -3.65 14.93
C MET A 26 -6.93 -2.63 14.24
N GLU A 27 -6.83 -1.37 14.64
CA GLU A 27 -7.46 -0.25 13.94
C GLU A 27 -6.41 0.85 13.70
N VAL A 28 -6.44 1.42 12.50
CA VAL A 28 -5.72 2.65 12.14
C VAL A 28 -6.76 3.69 11.77
N ARG A 29 -6.76 4.81 12.48
CA ARG A 29 -7.71 5.90 12.28
C ARG A 29 -7.38 6.66 11.01
N ASP A 30 -8.38 7.33 10.46
CA ASP A 30 -8.15 8.24 9.34
C ASP A 30 -7.17 9.36 9.73
N GLY A 31 -6.18 9.61 8.87
CA GLY A 31 -5.09 10.55 9.11
C GLY A 31 -4.04 10.11 10.15
N GLU A 32 -4.12 8.91 10.70
CA GLU A 32 -3.15 8.43 11.69
C GLU A 32 -1.83 7.99 11.05
N PHE A 33 -0.71 8.44 11.64
CA PHE A 33 0.60 7.88 11.35
C PHE A 33 0.83 6.64 12.22
N PHE A 34 0.75 5.46 11.62
CA PHE A 34 0.92 4.18 12.29
C PHE A 34 2.23 3.49 11.89
N SER A 35 2.91 2.87 12.85
CA SER A 35 4.13 2.10 12.62
C SER A 35 4.05 0.73 13.27
N MET A 36 4.54 -0.29 12.54
CA MET A 36 4.59 -1.68 12.97
C MET A 36 6.04 -2.07 13.26
N LEU A 37 6.35 -2.37 14.53
CA LEU A 37 7.69 -2.72 14.98
C LEU A 37 7.74 -4.18 15.41
N GLY A 38 8.87 -4.85 15.15
CA GLY A 38 9.10 -6.22 15.56
C GLY A 38 10.32 -6.85 14.87
N PRO A 39 10.83 -7.98 15.36
CA PRO A 39 11.98 -8.66 14.79
C PRO A 39 11.71 -9.16 13.36
N SER A 40 12.75 -9.59 12.65
CA SER A 40 12.57 -10.28 11.36
C SER A 40 11.64 -11.50 11.55
N GLY A 41 10.72 -11.71 10.61
CA GLY A 41 9.75 -12.80 10.67
C GLY A 41 8.50 -12.53 11.54
N SER A 42 8.38 -11.37 12.18
CA SER A 42 7.24 -11.06 13.07
C SER A 42 5.89 -10.77 12.36
N GLY A 43 5.76 -11.05 11.07
CA GLY A 43 4.51 -10.84 10.32
C GLY A 43 4.24 -9.45 9.76
N LYS A 44 5.12 -8.45 9.96
CA LYS A 44 4.92 -7.06 9.47
C LYS A 44 4.62 -6.99 7.97
N THR A 45 5.50 -7.57 7.17
CA THR A 45 5.37 -7.58 5.70
C THR A 45 4.12 -8.35 5.29
N THR A 46 3.75 -9.41 6.02
CA THR A 46 2.51 -10.17 5.80
C THR A 46 1.28 -9.29 6.02
N CYS A 47 1.22 -8.52 7.11
CA CYS A 47 0.13 -7.58 7.36
C CYS A 47 0.02 -6.52 6.27
N LEU A 48 1.14 -5.88 5.88
CA LEU A 48 1.14 -4.86 4.81
C LEU A 48 0.68 -5.44 3.46
N ARG A 49 1.15 -6.64 3.10
CA ARG A 49 0.73 -7.33 1.88
C ARG A 49 -0.75 -7.70 1.89
N MET A 50 -1.28 -8.10 3.05
CA MET A 50 -2.70 -8.39 3.20
C MET A 50 -3.56 -7.14 3.09
N ILE A 51 -3.14 -5.99 3.64
CA ILE A 51 -3.83 -4.71 3.46
C ILE A 51 -3.88 -4.33 1.97
N ALA A 52 -2.74 -4.47 1.29
CA ALA A 52 -2.58 -4.17 -0.12
C ALA A 52 -3.19 -5.22 -1.07
N GLY A 53 -3.69 -6.34 -0.56
CA GLY A 53 -4.32 -7.42 -1.35
C GLY A 53 -3.34 -8.35 -2.09
N PHE A 54 -2.03 -8.23 -1.84
CA PHE A 54 -1.01 -9.15 -2.38
C PHE A 54 -0.90 -10.46 -1.61
N ASP A 55 -1.63 -10.56 -0.51
CA ASP A 55 -1.85 -11.78 0.22
C ASP A 55 -3.28 -11.81 0.75
N ARG A 56 -3.86 -13.00 0.93
CA ARG A 56 -5.24 -13.15 1.41
C ARG A 56 -5.27 -13.69 2.83
N PRO A 57 -6.09 -13.14 3.74
CA PRO A 57 -6.25 -13.74 5.05
C PRO A 57 -6.69 -15.20 4.92
N THR A 58 -6.19 -16.09 5.77
CA THR A 58 -6.74 -17.44 5.93
C THR A 58 -8.05 -17.41 6.70
N SER A 59 -8.24 -16.42 7.58
CA SER A 59 -9.48 -16.13 8.30
C SER A 59 -9.52 -14.68 8.80
N GLY A 60 -10.70 -14.24 9.23
CA GLY A 60 -10.93 -12.87 9.68
C GLY A 60 -11.22 -11.91 8.53
N ARG A 61 -11.37 -10.62 8.84
CA ARG A 61 -11.72 -9.59 7.85
C ARG A 61 -10.78 -8.39 7.90
N ILE A 62 -10.49 -7.84 6.72
CA ILE A 62 -9.78 -6.59 6.56
C ILE A 62 -10.75 -5.57 5.97
N MET A 63 -10.95 -4.48 6.70
CA MET A 63 -11.79 -3.38 6.29
C MET A 63 -10.94 -2.17 5.92
N LEU A 64 -11.27 -1.53 4.80
CA LEU A 64 -10.75 -0.21 4.42
C LEU A 64 -11.91 0.78 4.42
N TYR A 65 -11.83 1.82 5.24
CA TYR A 65 -12.90 2.81 5.38
C TYR A 65 -14.31 2.18 5.57
N GLY A 66 -14.37 1.07 6.32
CA GLY A 66 -15.62 0.35 6.60
C GLY A 66 -16.12 -0.58 5.48
N GLN A 67 -15.42 -0.66 4.36
CA GLN A 67 -15.66 -1.65 3.32
C GLN A 67 -14.81 -2.90 3.55
N ASP A 68 -15.42 -4.08 3.54
CA ASP A 68 -14.69 -5.35 3.55
C ASP A 68 -13.93 -5.51 2.23
N VAL A 69 -12.61 -5.65 2.32
CA VAL A 69 -11.73 -5.82 1.16
C VAL A 69 -11.01 -7.17 1.18
N SER A 70 -11.35 -8.08 2.08
CA SER A 70 -10.60 -9.32 2.36
C SER A 70 -10.30 -10.13 1.09
N ASP A 71 -11.27 -10.20 0.18
CA ASP A 71 -11.18 -10.95 -1.09
C ASP A 71 -10.86 -10.08 -2.31
N LEU A 72 -10.82 -8.75 -2.16
CA LEU A 72 -10.56 -7.85 -3.28
C LEU A 72 -9.09 -7.94 -3.72
N PRO A 73 -8.82 -7.96 -5.03
CA PRO A 73 -7.46 -7.90 -5.57
C PRO A 73 -6.84 -6.51 -5.34
N PRO A 74 -5.50 -6.37 -5.41
CA PRO A 74 -4.80 -5.11 -5.13
C PRO A 74 -5.33 -3.89 -5.89
N TYR A 75 -5.67 -4.07 -7.17
CA TYR A 75 -6.07 -2.96 -8.06
C TYR A 75 -7.50 -2.43 -7.77
N GLU A 76 -8.27 -3.12 -6.93
CA GLU A 76 -9.61 -2.68 -6.49
C GLU A 76 -9.59 -2.07 -5.08
N ARG A 77 -8.44 -2.07 -4.40
CA ARG A 77 -8.30 -1.51 -3.05
C ARG A 77 -7.85 -0.07 -3.12
N ASP A 78 -8.48 0.79 -2.32
CA ASP A 78 -8.11 2.21 -2.22
C ASP A 78 -6.90 2.41 -1.29
N VAL A 79 -5.77 1.77 -1.64
CA VAL A 79 -4.50 1.89 -0.94
C VAL A 79 -3.35 1.96 -1.95
N ASN A 80 -2.32 2.73 -1.61
CA ASN A 80 -1.07 2.77 -2.35
C ASN A 80 0.02 2.11 -1.51
N THR A 81 0.87 1.29 -2.13
CA THR A 81 1.90 0.52 -1.42
C THR A 81 3.27 0.77 -2.04
N VAL A 82 4.25 1.08 -1.20
CA VAL A 82 5.67 1.11 -1.56
C VAL A 82 6.30 -0.18 -1.06
N PHE A 83 6.96 -0.93 -1.95
CA PHE A 83 7.58 -2.21 -1.62
C PHE A 83 9.02 -2.05 -1.14
N GLN A 84 9.49 -3.03 -0.36
CA GLN A 84 10.88 -3.08 0.10
C GLN A 84 11.87 -3.21 -1.08
N ASP A 85 11.50 -3.91 -2.14
CA ASP A 85 12.33 -4.09 -3.35
C ASP A 85 12.14 -2.96 -4.40
N TYR A 86 11.57 -1.83 -3.98
CA TYR A 86 11.26 -0.62 -4.77
C TYR A 86 10.28 -0.75 -5.94
N ALA A 87 10.17 -1.93 -6.57
CA ALA A 87 9.21 -2.24 -7.64
C ALA A 87 9.12 -1.17 -8.75
N LEU A 88 10.25 -0.54 -9.08
CA LEU A 88 10.34 0.46 -10.15
C LEU A 88 10.28 -0.20 -11.52
N PHE A 89 9.83 0.55 -12.53
CA PHE A 89 9.89 0.14 -13.93
C PHE A 89 11.29 0.47 -14.49
N PRO A 90 12.17 -0.53 -14.67
CA PRO A 90 13.58 -0.28 -14.99
C PRO A 90 13.81 0.25 -16.42
N HIS A 91 12.79 0.19 -17.26
CA HIS A 91 12.78 0.68 -18.63
C HIS A 91 12.20 2.10 -18.75
N MET A 92 11.82 2.71 -17.63
CA MET A 92 11.31 4.08 -17.53
C MET A 92 12.32 4.93 -16.78
N ASN A 93 12.42 6.22 -17.12
CA ASN A 93 13.18 7.18 -16.31
C ASN A 93 12.42 7.51 -15.01
N VAL A 94 13.01 8.36 -14.16
CA VAL A 94 12.43 8.70 -12.86
C VAL A 94 11.10 9.45 -13.03
N GLY A 95 11.04 10.39 -13.98
CA GLY A 95 9.82 11.16 -14.25
C GLY A 95 8.66 10.27 -14.67
N ASP A 96 8.91 9.31 -15.56
CA ASP A 96 7.91 8.36 -16.05
C ASP A 96 7.47 7.37 -14.97
N ASN A 97 8.39 6.93 -14.10
CA ASN A 97 8.04 6.11 -12.92
C ASN A 97 7.07 6.86 -12.00
N ILE A 98 7.32 8.15 -11.71
CA ILE A 98 6.44 8.99 -10.89
C ILE A 98 5.09 9.24 -11.63
N ALA A 99 5.14 9.49 -12.94
CA ALA A 99 3.96 9.80 -13.75
C ALA A 99 3.05 8.60 -14.01
N TYR A 100 3.53 7.36 -13.82
CA TYR A 100 2.87 6.14 -14.27
C TYR A 100 1.41 6.02 -13.83
N GLY A 101 1.13 6.20 -12.53
CA GLY A 101 -0.24 6.13 -12.02
C GLY A 101 -1.18 7.17 -12.65
N LEU A 102 -0.67 8.36 -12.96
CA LEU A 102 -1.43 9.42 -13.63
C LEU A 102 -1.65 9.11 -15.13
N MET A 103 -0.70 8.44 -15.79
CA MET A 103 -0.84 7.95 -17.17
C MET A 103 -1.98 6.93 -17.28
N ILE A 104 -2.03 5.96 -16.37
CA ILE A 104 -3.10 4.94 -16.33
C ILE A 104 -4.47 5.59 -16.09
N LYS A 105 -4.52 6.62 -15.22
CA LYS A 105 -5.72 7.43 -14.98
C LYS A 105 -6.07 8.41 -16.11
N LYS A 106 -5.28 8.44 -17.20
CA LYS A 106 -5.45 9.33 -18.36
C LYS A 106 -5.52 10.82 -17.99
N VAL A 107 -4.75 11.22 -16.98
CA VAL A 107 -4.61 12.63 -16.61
C VAL A 107 -3.89 13.37 -17.75
N ASP A 108 -4.28 14.61 -18.00
CA ASP A 108 -3.69 15.45 -19.05
C ASP A 108 -2.17 15.57 -18.90
N LYS A 109 -1.46 15.66 -20.03
CA LYS A 109 0.00 15.70 -20.05
C LYS A 109 0.56 16.91 -19.30
N ALA A 110 -0.02 18.10 -19.44
CA ALA A 110 0.48 19.30 -18.79
C ALA A 110 0.33 19.19 -17.26
N GLU A 111 -0.82 18.70 -16.81
CA GLU A 111 -1.08 18.48 -15.38
C GLU A 111 -0.18 17.40 -14.79
N ARG A 112 0.08 16.32 -15.55
CA ARG A 112 1.04 15.29 -15.16
C ARG A 112 2.44 15.85 -14.97
N THR A 113 2.95 16.59 -15.94
CA THR A 113 4.30 17.19 -15.88
C THR A 113 4.43 18.07 -14.64
N LYS A 114 3.45 18.95 -14.42
CA LYS A 114 3.43 19.84 -13.24
C LYS A 114 3.53 19.06 -11.92
N ARG A 115 2.70 18.03 -11.73
CA ARG A 115 2.72 17.22 -10.50
C ARG A 115 4.01 16.43 -10.33
N VAL A 116 4.58 15.93 -11.43
CA VAL A 116 5.88 15.24 -11.41
C VAL A 116 6.98 16.19 -10.95
N ASP A 117 7.03 17.40 -11.50
CA ASP A 117 8.01 18.42 -11.11
C ASP A 117 7.87 18.81 -9.63
N GLU A 118 6.65 18.97 -9.13
CA GLU A 118 6.37 19.24 -7.70
C GLU A 118 6.90 18.11 -6.79
N ILE A 119 6.68 16.85 -7.16
CA ILE A 119 7.18 15.70 -6.38
C ILE A 119 8.70 15.60 -6.46
N LEU A 120 9.29 15.81 -7.65
CA LEU A 120 10.73 15.81 -7.82
C LEU A 120 11.41 16.87 -6.98
N ASP A 121 10.83 18.07 -6.88
CA ASP A 121 11.35 19.13 -6.01
C ASP A 121 11.26 18.75 -4.52
N LEU A 122 10.11 18.20 -4.10
CA LEU A 122 9.89 17.75 -2.73
C LEU A 122 10.90 16.69 -2.28
N VAL A 123 11.27 15.76 -3.17
CA VAL A 123 12.23 14.68 -2.89
C VAL A 123 13.67 15.02 -3.31
N GLN A 124 13.94 16.26 -3.70
CA GLN A 124 15.26 16.77 -4.08
C GLN A 124 15.90 16.06 -5.30
N LEU A 125 15.08 15.70 -6.29
CA LEU A 125 15.48 15.02 -7.52
C LEU A 125 15.16 15.82 -8.80
N SER A 126 15.00 17.16 -8.73
CA SER A 126 14.59 18.03 -9.85
C SER A 126 15.45 17.95 -11.13
N GLY A 127 16.64 17.33 -11.08
CA GLY A 127 17.51 17.08 -12.24
C GLY A 127 17.48 15.66 -12.81
N PHE A 128 16.72 14.73 -12.22
CA PHE A 128 16.74 13.29 -12.57
C PHE A 128 15.53 12.83 -13.39
N ALA A 129 14.69 13.76 -13.86
CA ALA A 129 13.45 13.42 -14.54
C ALA A 129 13.66 12.61 -15.84
N ASN A 130 14.80 12.76 -16.51
CA ASN A 130 15.06 12.28 -17.88
C ASN A 130 16.02 11.09 -17.94
#